data_AF-A0A815J3T5-F1
#
_entry.id   AF-A0A815J3T5-F1
#
_cell.length_a   1.000
_cell.length_b   1.000
_cell.length_c   1.000
_cell.angle_alpha   90.00
_cell.angle_beta   90.00
_cell.angle_gamma   90.00
#
_symmetry.space_group_name_H-M   'P 1'
#
loop_
_entity.id
_entity.type
_entity.pdbx_description
1 polymer ?
#
loop_
_entity_poly.entity_id
_entity_poly.type
_entity_poly.pdbx_seq_one_letter_code
_entity_poly.pdbx_strand_id
1 'polypeptide(L)'
;MLPFSFSTRIRPHDYHRTERLLLEMNNLSTNTFKIGQSSTVLYAATGTSEDWAKAIAQIPHTFSIELPPSTDAFDMRQDELNGFTFYADKDIGTVAESTYRLLELYLKNLAKLQSPSRITI
;
A
#
# COMPACT_ATOMS: atom_id res chain seq x y z
N MET A 1 4.63 -2.27 -2.30
CA MET A 1 5.64 -1.21 -2.44
C MET A 1 4.97 0.14 -2.26
N LEU A 2 5.70 1.12 -1.73
CA LEU A 2 5.18 2.43 -1.34
C LEU A 2 5.67 3.51 -2.32
N PRO A 3 4.86 4.55 -2.59
CA PRO A 3 5.34 5.76 -3.25
C PRO A 3 6.53 6.41 -2.49
N PHE A 4 7.38 7.21 -3.11
CA PHE A 4 7.37 7.53 -4.54
C PHE A 4 8.28 6.60 -5.35
N SER A 5 7.86 6.21 -6.55
CA SER A 5 8.63 5.39 -7.47
C SER A 5 9.68 6.23 -8.22
N PHE A 6 9.46 7.54 -8.43
CA PHE A 6 10.38 8.37 -9.21
C PHE A 6 11.66 8.83 -8.49
N SER A 7 11.76 8.65 -7.18
CA SER A 7 12.90 9.15 -6.38
C SER A 7 13.13 8.28 -5.16
N THR A 8 14.39 7.98 -4.84
CA THR A 8 14.77 7.29 -3.59
C THR A 8 14.90 8.22 -2.38
N ARG A 9 14.79 9.54 -2.60
CA ARG A 9 15.06 10.57 -1.58
C ARG A 9 13.79 11.19 -1.02
N ILE A 10 12.70 11.14 -1.77
CA ILE A 10 11.44 11.78 -1.42
C ILE A 10 10.46 10.69 -1.01
N ARG A 11 9.81 10.88 0.13
CA ARG A 11 8.78 9.97 0.65
C ARG A 11 7.48 10.74 0.87
N PRO A 12 6.32 10.10 0.71
CA PRO A 12 5.04 10.70 1.08
C PRO A 12 4.98 10.96 2.58
N HIS A 13 4.20 11.96 2.98
CA HIS A 13 4.08 12.38 4.38
C HIS A 13 3.57 11.25 5.30
N ASP A 14 2.80 10.30 4.77
CA ASP A 14 2.22 9.17 5.48
C ASP A 14 3.01 7.85 5.30
N TYR A 15 4.26 7.91 4.81
CA TYR A 15 5.08 6.74 4.49
C TYR A 15 5.12 5.71 5.62
N HIS A 16 5.54 6.11 6.82
CA HIS A 16 5.66 5.18 7.97
C HIS A 16 4.32 4.66 8.49
N ARG A 17 3.22 5.36 8.22
CA ARG A 17 1.89 4.86 8.58
C ARG A 17 1.48 3.73 7.63
N THR A 18 1.64 3.95 6.33
CA THR A 18 1.33 2.94 5.31
C THR A 18 2.30 1.76 5.36
N GLU A 19 3.59 2.01 5.62
CA GLU A 19 4.60 0.96 5.80
C GLU A 19 4.25 0.00 6.95
N ARG A 20 3.83 0.52 8.11
CA ARG A 20 3.40 -0.33 9.24
C ARG A 20 2.19 -1.17 8.89
N LEU A 21 1.20 -0.60 8.20
CA LEU A 21 0.04 -1.34 7.72
C LEU A 21 0.46 -2.51 6.81
N LEU A 22 1.37 -2.24 5.86
CA LEU A 22 1.87 -3.28 4.95
C LEU A 22 2.70 -4.36 5.67
N LEU A 23 3.48 -3.99 6.70
CA LEU A 23 4.22 -4.95 7.50
C LEU A 23 3.28 -5.86 8.30
N GLU A 24 2.21 -5.32 8.86
CA GLU A 24 1.17 -6.14 9.53
C GLU A 24 0.49 -7.09 8.55
N MET A 25 0.12 -6.61 7.36
CA MET A 25 -0.43 -7.47 6.30
C MET A 25 0.54 -8.58 5.90
N ASN A 26 1.83 -8.26 5.74
CA ASN A 26 2.85 -9.23 5.37
C ASN A 26 3.02 -10.33 6.44
N ASN A 27 2.85 -10.00 7.72
CA ASN A 27 2.91 -10.97 8.83
C ASN A 27 1.69 -11.89 8.91
N LEU A 28 0.54 -11.44 8.37
CA LEU A 28 -0.69 -12.24 8.33
C LEU A 28 -0.77 -13.11 7.07
N SER A 29 -0.03 -12.75 6.04
CA SER A 29 0.10 -13.50 4.79
C SER A 29 0.99 -14.74 4.97
N THR A 30 0.67 -15.81 4.26
CA THR A 30 1.53 -17.00 4.14
C THR A 30 2.70 -16.77 3.17
N ASN A 31 2.60 -15.76 2.30
CA ASN A 31 3.68 -15.30 1.43
C ASN A 31 4.52 -14.21 2.11
N THR A 32 5.83 -14.21 1.83
CA THR A 32 6.74 -13.15 2.28
C THR A 32 6.96 -12.12 1.18
N PHE A 33 6.47 -10.90 1.39
CA PHE A 33 6.69 -9.76 0.50
C PHE A 33 7.84 -8.89 1.00
N LYS A 34 8.56 -8.27 0.06
CA LYS A 34 9.50 -7.18 0.37
C LYS A 34 8.73 -5.86 0.44
N ILE A 35 8.73 -5.23 1.62
CA ILE A 35 8.08 -3.94 1.85
C ILE A 35 9.11 -2.82 1.78
N GLY A 36 8.73 -1.70 1.18
CA GLY A 36 9.58 -0.52 1.05
C GLY A 36 9.14 0.38 -0.08
N GLN A 37 9.91 1.44 -0.30
CA GLN A 37 9.66 2.40 -1.38
C GLN A 37 9.91 1.76 -2.74
N SER A 38 9.01 1.98 -3.71
CA SER A 38 9.07 1.32 -5.04
C SER A 38 10.40 1.55 -5.75
N SER A 39 10.95 2.77 -5.69
CA SER A 39 12.25 3.11 -6.26
C SER A 39 13.42 2.29 -5.71
N THR A 40 13.28 1.74 -4.50
CA THR A 40 14.30 0.97 -3.78
C THR A 40 14.01 -0.54 -3.81
N VAL A 41 12.73 -0.92 -3.84
CA VAL A 41 12.32 -2.33 -3.88
C VAL A 41 12.49 -2.89 -5.28
N LEU A 42 12.13 -2.13 -6.32
CA LEU A 42 12.29 -2.50 -7.73
C LEU A 42 13.36 -1.63 -8.41
N TYR A 43 12.96 -0.48 -8.92
CA TYR A 43 13.80 0.49 -9.62
C TYR A 43 13.06 1.84 -9.68
N ALA A 44 13.81 2.91 -9.96
CA ALA A 44 13.22 4.23 -10.10
C ALA A 44 12.40 4.33 -11.41
N ALA A 45 11.14 4.73 -11.30
CA ALA A 45 10.21 4.86 -12.41
C ALA A 45 9.35 6.12 -12.26
N THR A 46 9.13 6.86 -13.36
CA THR A 46 8.27 8.05 -13.38
C THR A 46 6.90 7.72 -13.95
N GLY A 47 5.85 8.38 -13.45
CA GLY A 47 4.49 8.25 -14.00
C GLY A 47 3.76 6.98 -13.58
N THR A 48 4.17 6.36 -12.46
CA THR A 48 3.45 5.22 -11.89
C THR A 48 2.08 5.66 -11.34
N SER A 49 1.11 4.76 -11.39
CA SER A 49 -0.25 5.01 -10.89
C SER A 49 -0.25 5.33 -9.39
N GLU A 50 0.58 4.65 -8.61
CA GLU A 50 0.73 4.88 -7.17
C GLU A 50 1.28 6.28 -6.84
N ASP A 51 2.23 6.80 -7.64
CA ASP A 51 2.77 8.14 -7.44
C ASP A 51 1.72 9.21 -7.74
N TRP A 52 0.96 9.02 -8.81
CA TRP A 52 -0.14 9.92 -9.15
C TRP A 52 -1.26 9.87 -8.10
N ALA A 53 -1.67 8.68 -7.68
CA ALA A 53 -2.70 8.50 -6.66
C ALA A 53 -2.30 9.15 -5.33
N LYS A 54 -1.02 9.07 -4.95
CA LYS A 54 -0.50 9.70 -3.74
C LYS A 54 -0.34 11.22 -3.88
N ALA A 55 0.29 11.70 -4.95
CA ALA A 55 0.66 13.11 -5.09
C ALA A 55 -0.48 14.00 -5.60
N ILE A 56 -1.33 13.49 -6.49
CA ILE A 56 -2.37 14.29 -7.16
C ILE A 56 -3.73 14.01 -6.53
N ALA A 57 -4.14 12.74 -6.46
CA ALA A 57 -5.44 12.38 -5.89
C ALA A 57 -5.46 12.41 -4.35
N GLN A 58 -4.29 12.56 -3.70
CA GLN A 58 -4.14 12.65 -2.24
C GLN A 58 -4.78 11.44 -1.52
N ILE A 59 -4.75 10.27 -2.14
CA ILE A 59 -5.33 9.05 -1.57
C ILE A 59 -4.45 8.61 -0.39
N PRO A 60 -5.00 8.50 0.84
CA PRO A 60 -4.29 7.92 1.97
C PRO A 60 -4.01 6.44 1.70
N HIS A 61 -2.89 5.90 2.21
CA HIS A 61 -2.56 4.47 2.07
C HIS A 61 -2.53 3.97 0.61
N THR A 62 -1.58 4.50 -0.16
CA THR A 62 -1.34 4.07 -1.55
C THR A 62 -0.14 3.14 -1.58
N PHE A 63 -0.26 2.02 -2.29
CA PHE A 63 0.80 1.06 -2.52
C PHE A 63 0.48 0.19 -3.74
N SER A 64 1.51 -0.33 -4.41
CA SER A 64 1.36 -1.38 -5.43
C SER A 64 1.81 -2.73 -4.88
N ILE A 65 1.27 -3.82 -5.42
CA ILE A 65 1.70 -5.19 -5.10
C ILE A 65 2.18 -5.83 -6.39
N GLU A 66 3.38 -6.41 -6.34
CA GLU A 66 3.83 -7.38 -7.34
C GLU A 66 3.52 -8.77 -6.82
N LEU A 67 2.76 -9.54 -7.60
CA LEU A 67 2.46 -10.92 -7.27
C LEU A 67 3.64 -11.81 -7.65
N PRO A 68 3.82 -12.97 -6.99
CA PRO A 68 4.84 -13.93 -7.38
C PRO A 68 4.70 -14.33 -8.85
N PRO A 69 5.83 -14.52 -9.56
CA PRO A 69 5.79 -15.03 -10.91
C PRO A 69 5.33 -16.50 -10.88
N SER A 70 4.72 -16.95 -11.97
CA SER A 70 4.63 -18.39 -12.26
C SER A 70 5.99 -18.92 -12.75
N THR A 71 6.08 -20.23 -12.97
CA THR A 71 7.24 -20.80 -13.69
C THR A 71 7.52 -20.11 -15.03
N ASP A 72 6.48 -19.59 -15.68
CA ASP A 72 6.56 -18.94 -17.00
C ASP A 72 6.33 -17.43 -16.91
N ALA A 73 6.72 -16.83 -15.78
CA ALA A 73 6.62 -15.40 -15.46
C ALA A 73 5.18 -14.86 -15.50
N PHE A 74 4.71 -14.45 -16.68
CA PHE A 74 3.38 -13.87 -16.88
C PHE A 74 2.33 -14.91 -17.26
N ASP A 75 2.74 -16.11 -17.69
CA ASP A 75 1.83 -17.20 -18.02
C ASP A 75 1.63 -18.10 -16.79
N MET A 76 0.76 -17.64 -15.89
CA MET A 76 0.45 -18.38 -14.67
C MET A 76 -0.66 -19.39 -14.92
N ARG A 77 -0.39 -20.66 -14.57
CA ARG A 77 -1.38 -21.71 -14.72
C ARG A 77 -2.54 -21.49 -13.74
N GLN A 78 -3.74 -21.94 -14.14
CA GLN A 78 -4.96 -21.68 -13.38
C GLN A 78 -4.96 -22.31 -11.97
N ASP A 79 -4.24 -23.42 -11.79
CA ASP A 79 -4.04 -24.08 -10.49
C ASP A 79 -3.12 -23.27 -9.57
N GLU A 80 -2.15 -22.54 -10.11
CA GLU A 80 -1.29 -21.59 -9.38
C GLU A 80 -2.04 -20.29 -9.04
N LEU A 81 -2.90 -19.83 -9.96
CA LEU A 81 -3.79 -18.67 -9.78
C LEU A 81 -4.71 -18.80 -8.56
N ASN A 82 -5.25 -19.99 -8.30
CA ASN A 82 -6.18 -20.19 -7.18
C ASN A 82 -5.52 -19.88 -5.83
N GLY A 83 -4.20 -20.07 -5.67
CA GLY A 83 -3.49 -19.59 -4.49
C GLY A 83 -3.57 -18.06 -4.35
N PHE A 84 -3.35 -17.33 -5.45
CA PHE A 84 -3.30 -15.86 -5.51
C PHE A 84 -4.65 -15.15 -5.44
N THR A 85 -5.69 -15.73 -6.00
CA THR A 85 -7.05 -15.18 -5.96
C THR A 85 -7.59 -15.14 -4.52
N PHE A 86 -7.28 -16.14 -3.68
CA PHE A 86 -7.64 -16.11 -2.26
C PHE A 86 -6.82 -15.09 -1.46
N TYR A 87 -5.56 -14.82 -1.81
CA TYR A 87 -4.77 -13.74 -1.18
C TYR A 87 -5.35 -12.38 -1.54
N ALA A 88 -5.71 -12.15 -2.81
CA ALA A 88 -6.37 -10.90 -3.20
C ALA A 88 -7.70 -10.73 -2.46
N ASP A 89 -8.62 -11.69 -2.44
CA ASP A 89 -9.94 -11.50 -1.82
C ASP A 89 -9.89 -11.46 -0.28
N LYS A 90 -9.11 -12.34 0.35
CA LYS A 90 -9.03 -12.44 1.82
C LYS A 90 -8.11 -11.36 2.42
N ASP A 91 -7.02 -11.02 1.74
CA ASP A 91 -6.10 -9.98 2.22
C ASP A 91 -6.57 -8.59 1.79
N ILE A 92 -7.17 -8.38 0.61
CA ILE A 92 -7.78 -7.07 0.28
C ILE A 92 -9.00 -6.79 1.15
N GLY A 93 -9.76 -7.82 1.55
CA GLY A 93 -10.80 -7.70 2.57
C GLY A 93 -10.21 -7.25 3.90
N THR A 94 -9.09 -7.83 4.32
CA THR A 94 -8.37 -7.43 5.54
C THR A 94 -7.71 -6.06 5.42
N VAL A 95 -7.20 -5.69 4.25
CA VAL A 95 -6.67 -4.33 3.94
C VAL A 95 -7.81 -3.33 4.00
N ALA A 96 -8.92 -3.61 3.32
CA ALA A 96 -10.09 -2.75 3.29
C ALA A 96 -10.66 -2.60 4.70
N GLU A 97 -10.75 -3.69 5.46
CA GLU A 97 -11.19 -3.67 6.86
C GLU A 97 -10.20 -2.92 7.76
N SER A 98 -8.90 -3.13 7.63
CA SER A 98 -7.86 -2.44 8.42
C SER A 98 -7.80 -0.95 8.07
N THR A 99 -7.95 -0.61 6.79
CA THR A 99 -8.06 0.77 6.29
C THR A 99 -9.34 1.41 6.80
N TYR A 100 -10.47 0.69 6.79
CA TYR A 100 -11.74 1.13 7.33
C TYR A 100 -11.69 1.33 8.85
N ARG A 101 -11.05 0.41 9.60
CA ARG A 101 -10.85 0.53 11.05
C ARG A 101 -9.91 1.68 11.41
N LEU A 102 -8.85 1.90 10.64
CA LEU A 102 -7.96 3.06 10.79
C LEU A 102 -8.69 4.38 10.47
N LEU A 103 -9.53 4.39 9.43
CA LEU A 103 -10.39 5.52 9.10
C LEU A 103 -11.40 5.79 10.22
N GLU A 104 -12.06 4.76 10.75
CA GLU A 104 -12.95 4.90 11.90
C GLU A 104 -12.23 5.43 13.14
N LEU A 105 -11.03 4.93 13.46
CA LEU A 105 -10.21 5.43 14.57
C LEU A 105 -9.82 6.88 14.35
N TYR A 106 -9.46 7.25 13.13
CA TYR A 106 -9.14 8.61 12.75
C TYR A 106 -10.36 9.54 12.91
N LEU A 107 -11.52 9.14 12.38
CA LEU A 107 -12.77 9.90 12.49
C LEU A 107 -13.28 10.01 13.94
N LYS A 108 -13.21 8.92 14.71
CA LYS A 108 -13.57 8.90 16.15
C LYS A 108 -12.68 9.81 16.99
N ASN A 109 -11.42 9.97 16.60
CA ASN A 109 -10.47 10.85 17.28
C ASN A 109 -10.41 12.26 16.67
N LEU A 110 -10.98 12.49 15.49
CA LEU A 110 -11.12 13.81 14.89
C LEU A 110 -11.96 14.74 15.77
N ALA A 111 -13.02 14.21 16.39
CA ALA A 111 -13.85 14.95 17.34
C ALA A 111 -13.13 15.29 18.67
N LYS A 112 -11.99 14.66 18.95
CA LYS A 112 -11.17 14.91 20.16
C LYS A 112 -9.98 15.83 19.89
N LEU A 113 -9.66 16.10 18.63
CA LEU A 113 -8.68 17.12 18.26
C LEU A 113 -9.32 18.51 18.46
N GLN A 114 -9.26 19.03 19.67
CA GLN A 114 -9.43 20.47 19.91
C GLN A 114 -8.24 21.21 19.31
N SER A 115 -8.30 21.49 18.01
CA SER A 115 -7.82 22.71 17.36
C SER A 115 -7.71 22.49 15.85
N PRO A 116 -8.23 23.39 14.99
CA PRO A 116 -8.01 23.34 13.57
C PRO A 116 -6.56 23.71 13.30
N SER A 117 -5.69 22.73 13.08
CA SER A 117 -4.41 22.99 12.42
C SER A 117 -4.73 23.47 11.00
N ARG A 118 -4.78 24.80 10.84
CA ARG A 118 -4.86 25.48 9.54
C ARG A 118 -3.79 24.89 8.62
N ILE A 119 -4.22 24.06 7.68
CA ILE A 119 -3.44 23.82 6.48
C ILE A 119 -3.42 25.16 5.75
N THR A 120 -2.27 25.80 5.73
CA THR A 120 -2.02 26.98 4.90
C THR A 120 -1.37 26.45 3.63
N ILE A 121 -2.02 26.67 2.49
CA ILE A 121 -1.51 26.36 1.14
C ILE A 121 -0.39 27.34 0.82
#